data_AF-X8AFC0-F1
#
_entry.id   AF-X8AFC0-F1
#
_cell.length_a   1.000
_cell.length_b   1.000
_cell.length_c   1.000
_cell.angle_alpha   90.00
_cell.angle_beta   90.00
_cell.angle_gamma   90.00
#
_symmetry.space_group_name_H-M   'P 1'
#
loop_
_entity.id
_entity.type
_entity.pdbx_description
1 polymer ?
#
loop_
_entity_poly.entity_id
_entity_poly.type
_entity_poly.pdbx_seq_one_letter_code
_entity_poly.pdbx_strand_id
1 'polypeptide(L)'
;MRSAENEAELKALQEWTARLYEAGYAGTDWPAEFGGRDDRSAEHAIVVGEELARAQVPGVQSAGVLAAHALIHYGTDHQRRRHLPAIRAGRELWCQLFSEPGAGSDLASLRTRPCPRATPTGSPARRYGLLTATGRTTATCWPAPIRMRPSTRESARSSWTWPLRG
;
A
#
# COMPACT_ATOMS: atom_id res chain seq x y z
N MET A 1 -15.00 -0.46 2.52
CA MET A 1 -14.19 -1.39 3.35
C MET A 1 -14.27 -0.91 4.78
N ARG A 2 -14.85 -1.71 5.69
CA ARG A 2 -14.96 -1.37 7.12
C ARG A 2 -13.64 -1.74 7.80
N SER A 3 -13.17 -0.91 8.72
CA SER A 3 -12.05 -1.26 9.60
C SER A 3 -12.51 -2.26 10.67
N ALA A 4 -11.61 -3.11 11.15
CA ALA A 4 -11.94 -4.00 12.27
C ALA A 4 -12.36 -3.19 13.50
N GLU A 5 -13.45 -3.60 14.16
CA GLU A 5 -13.95 -2.92 15.38
C GLU A 5 -13.31 -3.48 16.65
N ASN A 6 -12.82 -4.71 16.61
CA ASN A 6 -12.20 -5.37 17.76
C ASN A 6 -11.07 -6.32 17.32
N GLU A 7 -10.33 -6.83 18.30
CA GLU A 7 -9.17 -7.70 18.07
C GLU A 7 -9.54 -9.05 17.44
N ALA A 8 -10.68 -9.63 17.78
CA ALA A 8 -11.13 -10.89 17.21
C ALA A 8 -11.45 -10.74 15.72
N GLU A 9 -12.13 -9.66 15.34
CA GLU A 9 -12.39 -9.32 13.94
C GLU A 9 -11.10 -9.04 13.19
N LEU A 10 -10.16 -8.32 13.81
CA LEU A 10 -8.86 -8.06 13.22
C LEU A 10 -8.14 -9.37 12.88
N LYS A 11 -8.08 -10.29 13.84
CA LYS A 11 -7.47 -11.61 13.65
C LYS A 11 -8.15 -12.39 12.53
N ALA A 12 -9.49 -12.38 12.48
CA ALA A 12 -10.24 -13.03 11.41
C ALA A 12 -9.91 -12.44 10.02
N LEU A 13 -9.75 -11.11 9.90
CA LEU A 13 -9.36 -10.46 8.65
C LEU A 13 -7.91 -10.77 8.25
N GLN A 14 -7.00 -10.92 9.22
CA GLN A 14 -5.62 -11.34 8.97
C GLN A 14 -5.57 -12.77 8.44
N GLU A 15 -6.26 -13.70 9.11
CA GLU A 15 -6.39 -15.10 8.70
C GLU A 15 -7.06 -15.22 7.32
N TRP A 16 -8.12 -14.45 7.09
CA TRP A 16 -8.79 -14.37 5.80
C TRP A 16 -7.86 -13.91 4.68
N THR A 17 -7.09 -12.85 4.92
CA THR A 17 -6.10 -12.34 3.97
C THR A 17 -5.06 -13.41 3.65
N ALA A 18 -4.51 -14.09 4.66
CA ALA A 18 -3.55 -15.18 4.46
C ALA A 18 -4.13 -16.29 3.58
N ARG A 19 -5.37 -16.71 3.84
CA ARG A 19 -6.06 -17.76 3.07
C ARG A 19 -6.27 -17.36 1.61
N LEU A 20 -6.58 -16.08 1.33
CA LEU A 20 -6.69 -15.59 -0.05
C LEU A 20 -5.35 -15.65 -0.81
N TYR A 21 -4.24 -15.32 -0.15
CA TYR A 21 -2.90 -15.43 -0.75
C TYR A 21 -2.44 -16.88 -0.94
N GLU A 22 -2.74 -17.76 0.02
CA GLU A 22 -2.45 -19.20 -0.07
C GLU A 22 -3.24 -19.88 -1.18
N ALA A 23 -4.53 -19.54 -1.31
CA ALA A 23 -5.41 -20.08 -2.35
C ALA A 23 -5.13 -19.48 -3.75
N GLY A 24 -4.25 -18.49 -3.86
CA GLY A 24 -3.90 -17.87 -5.14
C GLY A 24 -4.99 -16.91 -5.66
N TYR A 25 -5.78 -16.32 -4.78
CA TYR A 25 -6.73 -15.25 -5.11
C TYR A 25 -6.12 -13.86 -4.93
N ALA A 26 -5.05 -13.72 -4.15
CA ALA A 26 -4.36 -12.45 -3.91
C ALA A 26 -2.86 -12.52 -4.25
N GLY A 27 -2.30 -11.41 -4.73
CA GLY A 27 -0.86 -11.27 -5.04
C GLY A 27 -0.37 -12.21 -6.13
N THR A 28 -1.25 -12.63 -7.03
CA THR A 28 -0.90 -13.46 -8.20
C THR A 28 -0.30 -12.63 -9.32
N ASP A 29 -0.61 -11.34 -9.37
CA ASP A 29 -0.10 -10.34 -10.30
C ASP A 29 1.32 -9.84 -9.95
N TRP A 30 1.92 -10.35 -8.88
CA TRP A 30 3.29 -10.01 -8.50
C TRP A 30 4.31 -10.78 -9.36
N PRO A 31 5.57 -10.33 -9.46
CA PRO A 31 6.64 -11.14 -10.02
C PRO A 31 6.76 -12.50 -9.30
N ALA A 32 7.11 -13.56 -10.04
CA ALA A 32 7.24 -14.91 -9.51
C ALA A 32 8.20 -15.02 -8.32
N GLU A 33 9.28 -14.22 -8.31
CA GLU A 33 10.25 -14.16 -7.21
C GLU A 33 9.63 -13.70 -5.86
N PHE A 34 8.47 -13.03 -5.90
CA PHE A 34 7.72 -12.60 -4.71
C PHE A 34 6.45 -13.43 -4.48
N GLY A 35 6.31 -14.56 -5.17
CA GLY A 35 5.20 -15.52 -5.02
C GLY A 35 3.97 -15.21 -5.87
N GLY A 36 4.10 -14.35 -6.89
CA GLY A 36 3.08 -14.24 -7.92
C GLY A 36 3.20 -15.33 -8.98
N ARG A 37 2.43 -15.22 -10.05
CA ARG A 37 2.34 -16.23 -11.10
C ARG A 37 2.37 -15.59 -12.47
N ASP A 38 3.24 -16.09 -13.34
CA ASP A 38 3.43 -15.55 -14.69
C ASP A 38 2.19 -15.76 -15.60
N ASP A 39 1.27 -16.65 -15.22
CA ASP A 39 0.02 -16.92 -15.93
C ASP A 39 -1.15 -16.03 -15.49
N ARG A 40 -0.93 -15.07 -14.56
CA ARG A 40 -1.97 -14.18 -14.03
C ARG A 40 -1.61 -12.72 -14.32
N SER A 41 -2.58 -11.99 -14.87
CA SER A 41 -2.46 -10.57 -15.20
C SER A 41 -3.19 -9.70 -14.16
N ALA A 42 -3.04 -8.37 -14.25
CA ALA A 42 -3.73 -7.43 -13.37
C ALA A 42 -5.26 -7.59 -13.43
N GLU A 43 -5.80 -8.00 -14.58
CA GLU A 43 -7.23 -8.30 -14.77
C GLU A 43 -7.72 -9.43 -13.85
N HIS A 44 -6.85 -10.39 -13.51
CA HIS A 44 -7.20 -11.45 -12.57
C HIS A 44 -7.53 -10.87 -11.18
N ALA A 45 -6.75 -9.89 -10.70
CA ALA A 45 -7.01 -9.24 -9.42
C ALA A 45 -8.34 -8.47 -9.43
N ILE A 46 -8.72 -7.88 -10.58
CA ILE A 46 -10.02 -7.22 -10.75
C ILE A 46 -11.15 -8.23 -10.64
N VAL A 47 -11.09 -9.33 -11.40
CA VAL A 47 -12.11 -10.39 -11.39
C VAL A 47 -12.27 -10.98 -9.98
N VAL A 48 -11.18 -11.27 -9.29
CA VAL A 48 -11.25 -11.74 -7.89
C VAL A 48 -11.94 -10.70 -7.01
N GLY A 49 -11.59 -9.42 -7.14
CA GLY A 49 -12.21 -8.34 -6.37
C GLY A 49 -13.73 -8.26 -6.59
N GLU A 50 -14.17 -8.41 -7.83
CA GLU A 50 -15.60 -8.43 -8.20
C GLU A 50 -16.34 -9.64 -7.60
N GLU A 51 -15.74 -10.83 -7.66
CA GLU A 51 -16.36 -12.04 -7.12
C GLU A 51 -16.44 -12.02 -5.58
N LEU A 52 -15.41 -11.50 -4.90
CA LEU A 52 -15.46 -11.29 -3.45
C LEU A 52 -16.56 -10.28 -3.06
N ALA A 53 -16.71 -9.20 -3.84
CA ALA A 53 -17.76 -8.22 -3.64
C ALA A 53 -19.16 -8.81 -3.89
N ARG A 54 -19.33 -9.60 -4.96
CA ARG A 54 -20.59 -10.31 -5.28
C ARG A 54 -20.97 -11.31 -4.19
N ALA A 55 -20.00 -12.00 -3.62
CA ALA A 55 -20.19 -12.91 -2.48
C ALA A 55 -20.40 -12.18 -1.14
N GLN A 56 -20.31 -10.84 -1.12
CA GLN A 56 -20.44 -10.00 0.08
C GLN A 56 -19.46 -10.38 1.20
N VAL A 57 -18.28 -10.87 0.83
CA VAL A 57 -17.20 -11.21 1.77
C VAL A 57 -16.13 -10.11 1.79
N PRO A 58 -15.29 -10.03 2.84
CA PRO A 58 -14.20 -9.06 2.87
C PRO A 58 -13.25 -9.23 1.68
N GLY A 59 -12.82 -8.12 1.08
CA GLY A 59 -11.76 -8.11 0.07
C GLY A 59 -10.36 -8.22 0.69
N VAL A 60 -9.33 -8.23 -0.16
CA VAL A 60 -7.93 -8.11 0.27
C VAL A 60 -7.68 -6.71 0.85
N GLN A 61 -6.84 -6.60 1.87
CA GLN A 61 -6.51 -5.33 2.52
C GLN A 61 -5.81 -4.37 1.53
N SER A 62 -6.52 -3.32 1.10
CA SER A 62 -6.11 -2.48 -0.03
C SER A 62 -4.80 -1.71 0.20
N ALA A 63 -4.54 -1.27 1.43
CA ALA A 63 -3.32 -0.56 1.77
C ALA A 63 -2.09 -1.49 1.76
N GLY A 64 -2.25 -2.76 2.11
CA GLY A 64 -1.22 -3.79 2.05
C GLY A 64 -0.87 -4.13 0.60
N VAL A 65 -1.87 -4.21 -0.28
CA VAL A 65 -1.65 -4.35 -1.73
C VAL A 65 -0.85 -3.18 -2.26
N LEU A 66 -1.27 -1.94 -1.98
CA LEU A 66 -0.53 -0.75 -2.40
C LEU A 66 0.92 -0.74 -1.88
N ALA A 67 1.11 -1.08 -0.61
CA ALA A 67 2.44 -1.15 -0.01
C ALA A 67 3.30 -2.22 -0.70
N ALA A 68 2.74 -3.38 -1.02
CA ALA A 68 3.46 -4.43 -1.73
C ALA A 68 3.91 -3.99 -3.12
N HIS A 69 3.05 -3.35 -3.91
CA HIS A 69 3.47 -2.81 -5.22
C HIS A 69 4.57 -1.76 -5.07
N ALA A 70 4.44 -0.85 -4.11
CA ALA A 70 5.49 0.15 -3.85
C ALA A 70 6.83 -0.52 -3.45
N LEU A 71 6.79 -1.57 -2.64
CA LEU A 71 7.96 -2.36 -2.24
C LEU A 71 8.59 -3.12 -3.41
N ILE A 72 7.77 -3.72 -4.28
CA ILE A 72 8.23 -4.46 -5.46
C ILE A 72 8.94 -3.50 -6.42
N HIS A 73 8.37 -2.33 -6.69
CA HIS A 73 8.91 -1.39 -7.67
C HIS A 73 10.07 -0.53 -7.13
N TYR A 74 10.00 -0.10 -5.86
CA TYR A 74 10.91 0.92 -5.31
C TYR A 74 11.64 0.47 -4.04
N GLY A 75 11.30 -0.69 -3.48
CA GLY A 75 11.87 -1.17 -2.24
C GLY A 75 13.31 -1.66 -2.43
N THR A 76 14.14 -1.45 -1.41
CA THR A 76 15.41 -2.16 -1.30
C THR A 76 15.16 -3.66 -1.11
N ASP A 77 16.16 -4.47 -1.46
CA ASP A 77 16.16 -5.91 -1.24
C ASP A 77 15.82 -6.30 0.19
N HIS A 78 16.37 -5.57 1.17
CA HIS A 78 16.07 -5.79 2.58
C HIS A 78 14.59 -5.55 2.91
N GLN A 79 14.01 -4.45 2.40
CA GLN A 79 12.61 -4.11 2.61
C GLN A 79 11.68 -5.14 1.95
N ARG A 80 11.97 -5.55 0.72
CA ARG A 80 11.22 -6.57 0.00
C ARG A 80 11.19 -7.88 0.78
N ARG A 81 12.37 -8.39 1.19
CA ARG A 81 12.49 -9.64 1.97
C ARG A 81 11.78 -9.58 3.32
N ARG A 82 11.76 -8.42 3.98
CA ARG A 82 11.14 -8.26 5.30
C ARG A 82 9.61 -8.16 5.23
N HIS A 83 9.09 -7.39 4.27
CA HIS A 83 7.69 -6.96 4.29
C HIS A 83 6.78 -7.77 3.37
N LEU A 84 7.22 -8.14 2.16
CA LEU A 84 6.36 -8.87 1.21
C LEU A 84 5.85 -10.20 1.79
N PRO A 85 6.68 -11.04 2.45
CA PRO A 85 6.17 -12.26 3.08
C PRO A 85 5.21 -11.98 4.25
N ALA A 86 5.39 -10.88 4.96
CA ALA A 86 4.54 -10.51 6.10
C ALA A 86 3.18 -9.97 5.66
N ILE A 87 3.13 -9.20 4.57
CA ILE A 87 1.90 -8.78 3.89
C ILE A 87 1.12 -10.01 3.40
N ARG A 88 1.82 -10.94 2.73
CA ARG A 88 1.22 -12.16 2.19
C ARG A 88 0.61 -13.04 3.27
N ALA A 89 1.29 -13.14 4.42
CA ALA A 89 0.80 -13.88 5.58
C ALA A 89 -0.29 -13.15 6.39
N GLY A 90 -0.76 -11.97 5.95
CA GLY A 90 -1.73 -11.16 6.69
C GLY A 90 -1.23 -10.62 8.04
N ARG A 91 0.07 -10.77 8.35
CA ARG A 91 0.66 -10.39 9.64
C ARG A 91 0.92 -8.89 9.76
N GLU A 92 1.04 -8.19 8.63
CA GLU A 92 1.22 -6.74 8.59
C GLU A 92 -0.03 -6.06 8.05
N LEU A 93 -0.59 -5.18 8.88
CA LEU A 93 -1.62 -4.25 8.48
C LEU A 93 -0.97 -2.96 8.04
N TRP A 94 -1.43 -2.42 6.94
CA TRP A 94 -0.90 -1.19 6.37
C TRP A 94 -1.96 -0.10 6.37
N CYS A 95 -1.49 1.13 6.51
CA CYS A 95 -2.30 2.33 6.36
C CYS A 95 -1.57 3.31 5.44
N GLN A 96 -2.31 3.90 4.51
CA GLN A 96 -1.84 5.00 3.66
C GLN A 96 -2.12 6.33 4.35
N LEU A 97 -1.11 7.17 4.49
CA LEU A 97 -1.22 8.50 5.12
C LEU A 97 -0.76 9.59 4.17
N PHE A 98 -1.61 9.90 3.19
CA PHE A 98 -1.36 10.98 2.24
C PHE A 98 -2.07 12.29 2.58
N SER A 99 -3.08 12.29 3.45
CA SER A 99 -3.85 13.50 3.74
C SER A 99 -3.13 14.43 4.73
N GLU A 100 -3.09 15.73 4.41
CA GLU A 100 -2.59 16.80 5.28
C GLU A 100 -3.52 18.04 5.22
N PRO A 101 -3.51 18.93 6.22
CA PRO A 101 -4.20 20.21 6.09
C PRO A 101 -3.71 20.99 4.87
N GLY A 102 -4.62 21.24 3.92
CA GLY A 102 -4.31 21.91 2.65
C GLY A 102 -3.77 20.99 1.54
N ALA A 103 -3.69 19.67 1.77
CA ALA A 103 -3.37 18.68 0.74
C ALA A 103 -4.32 17.47 0.86
N GLY A 104 -5.27 17.39 -0.08
CA GLY A 104 -6.19 16.27 -0.26
C GLY A 104 -5.88 15.55 -1.57
N SER A 105 -6.75 15.72 -2.57
CA SER A 105 -6.54 15.15 -3.92
C SER A 105 -5.28 15.67 -4.62
N ASP A 106 -4.78 16.85 -4.25
CA ASP A 106 -3.51 17.38 -4.73
C ASP A 106 -2.33 16.90 -3.87
N LEU A 107 -1.79 15.74 -4.23
CA LEU A 107 -0.60 15.17 -3.60
C LEU A 107 0.68 15.99 -3.85
N ALA A 108 0.71 16.86 -4.86
CA ALA A 108 1.88 17.70 -5.12
C ALA A 108 2.04 18.81 -4.07
N SER A 109 0.95 19.16 -3.38
CA SER A 109 0.92 20.16 -2.31
C SER A 109 1.35 19.64 -0.93
N LEU A 110 1.80 18.39 -0.83
CA LEU A 110 2.28 17.81 0.43
C LEU A 110 3.44 18.59 1.03
N ARG A 111 3.37 18.82 2.34
CA ARG A 111 4.37 19.59 3.09
C ARG A 111 5.20 18.73 4.02
N THR A 112 4.79 17.49 4.32
CA THR A 112 5.59 16.56 5.12
C THR A 112 6.96 16.36 4.47
N ARG A 113 8.00 16.48 5.31
CA ARG A 113 9.38 16.23 4.91
C ARG A 113 9.97 15.17 5.83
N PRO A 114 10.79 14.27 5.28
CA PRO A 114 11.56 13.36 6.11
C PRO A 114 12.53 14.19 6.96
N CYS A 115 12.53 13.97 8.26
CA CYS A 115 13.55 14.49 9.15
C CYS A 115 14.72 13.49 9.15
N PRO A 116 15.96 13.91 8.82
CA PRO A 116 17.14 13.09 9.11
C PRO A 116 17.13 12.71 10.58
N ARG A 117 17.50 11.46 10.88
CA ARG A 117 17.51 10.83 12.22
C ARG A 117 17.68 11.85 13.35
N ALA A 118 16.67 11.95 14.21
CA ALA A 118 16.64 12.91 15.31
C ALA A 118 17.94 12.86 16.12
N THR A 119 18.65 13.98 16.19
CA THR A 119 19.57 14.26 17.30
C THR A 119 18.72 14.47 18.57
N PRO A 120 19.26 14.18 19.78
CA PRO A 120 18.47 14.14 21.03
C PRO A 120 17.82 15.46 21.45
N THR A 121 18.02 16.56 20.71
CA THR A 121 17.72 17.94 21.14
C THR A 121 16.83 18.74 20.19
N GLY A 122 16.17 18.11 19.20
CA GLY A 122 15.33 18.81 18.22
C GLY A 122 13.82 18.63 18.38
N SER A 123 13.07 19.73 18.30
CA SER A 123 11.58 19.81 18.32
C SER A 123 10.88 18.78 17.42
N PRO A 124 9.65 18.32 17.77
CA PRO A 124 8.97 17.25 17.06
C PRO A 124 8.47 17.73 15.69
N ALA A 125 9.15 17.31 14.61
CA ALA A 125 8.60 17.41 13.26
C ALA A 125 7.46 16.38 13.09
N ARG A 126 6.33 16.81 12.54
CA ARG A 126 5.15 15.97 12.27
C ARG A 126 5.47 14.92 11.20
N ARG A 127 5.06 13.67 11.42
CA ARG A 127 5.42 12.50 10.61
C ARG A 127 4.17 11.86 9.99
N TYR A 128 4.13 11.70 8.67
CA TYR A 128 3.09 10.93 7.96
C TYR A 128 3.69 10.21 6.73
N GLY A 129 3.28 8.94 6.50
CA GLY A 129 3.78 8.05 5.44
C GLY A 129 3.04 6.69 5.43
N LEU A 130 3.41 5.75 4.55
CA LEU A 130 2.90 4.37 4.66
C LEU A 130 3.47 3.72 5.92
N LEU A 131 2.59 3.28 6.82
CA LEU A 131 2.96 2.68 8.11
C LEU A 131 2.45 1.26 8.20
N THR A 132 3.31 0.38 8.72
CA THR A 132 2.91 -0.93 9.25
C THR A 132 2.33 -0.72 10.65
N ALA A 133 1.07 -1.13 10.86
CA ALA A 133 0.42 -1.16 12.17
C ALA A 133 0.56 -2.57 12.78
N THR A 134 1.77 -2.98 13.17
CA THR A 134 1.98 -4.25 13.89
C THR A 134 2.03 -4.02 15.39
N GLY A 135 0.98 -4.40 16.14
CA GLY A 135 0.93 -4.90 17.55
C GLY A 135 1.71 -4.24 18.70
N ARG A 136 2.56 -3.26 18.41
CA ARG A 136 3.32 -2.38 19.29
C ARG A 136 3.43 -1.11 18.48
N THR A 137 2.73 -0.07 18.91
CA THR A 137 2.59 1.24 18.26
C THR A 137 3.94 1.87 17.94
N THR A 138 4.58 1.39 16.88
CA THR A 138 5.81 1.92 16.30
C THR A 138 5.50 2.13 14.84
N ALA A 139 5.04 3.35 14.57
CA ALA A 139 5.03 3.92 13.24
C ALA A 139 6.47 3.85 12.69
N THR A 140 6.78 2.82 11.91
CA THR A 140 8.05 2.79 11.17
C THR A 140 7.92 3.80 10.05
N CYS A 141 8.26 5.05 10.38
CA CYS A 141 8.32 6.14 9.43
C CYS A 141 9.45 5.82 8.44
N TRP A 142 9.07 5.60 7.18
CA TRP A 142 10.05 5.46 6.12
C TRP A 142 10.89 6.74 6.04
N PRO A 143 12.23 6.66 5.97
CA PRO A 143 13.10 7.83 6.01
C PRO A 143 13.01 8.75 4.77
N ALA A 144 12.07 8.52 3.85
CA ALA A 144 11.66 9.47 2.83
C ALA A 144 10.27 9.10 2.30
N PRO A 145 9.41 10.07 1.91
CA PRO A 145 8.42 9.77 0.89
C PRO A 145 9.16 9.22 -0.33
N ILE A 146 8.62 8.17 -0.96
CA ILE A 146 9.07 7.75 -2.30
C ILE A 146 8.94 8.99 -3.18
N ARG A 147 10.06 9.68 -3.41
CA ARG A 147 10.08 10.90 -4.21
C ARG A 147 10.00 10.44 -5.66
N MET A 148 8.77 10.31 -6.18
CA MET A 148 8.55 10.29 -7.62
C MET A 148 9.13 11.58 -8.16
N ARG A 149 10.28 11.51 -8.86
CA ARG A 149 10.80 12.65 -9.61
C ARG A 149 9.93 12.76 -10.88
N PRO A 150 9.12 13.81 -11.06
CA PRO A 150 8.58 14.09 -12.38
C PRO A 150 9.76 14.42 -13.29
N SER A 151 9.82 13.83 -14.48
CA SER A 151 10.94 14.03 -15.40
C SER A 151 11.04 15.46 -15.93
N THR A 152 9.97 16.25 -15.90
CA THR A 152 9.99 17.71 -16.20
C THR A 152 8.74 18.39 -15.63
N ARG A 153 8.83 19.71 -15.38
CA ARG A 153 7.74 20.57 -14.85
C ARG A 153 6.51 20.69 -15.78
N GLU A 154 6.57 20.10 -16.96
CA GLU A 154 5.60 20.29 -18.05
C GLU A 154 4.53 19.18 -18.08
N SER A 155 4.79 18.01 -17.48
CA SER A 155 3.83 16.89 -17.49
C SER A 155 2.63 17.07 -16.54
N ALA A 156 2.61 18.12 -15.72
CA ALA A 156 1.54 18.39 -14.75
C ALA A 156 0.32 19.11 -15.36
N ARG A 157 0.34 19.46 -16.66
CA ARG A 157 -0.75 20.19 -17.35
C ARG A 157 -1.34 19.46 -18.56
N SER A 158 -1.17 18.16 -18.72
CA SER A 158 -1.88 17.44 -19.79
C SER A 158 -3.32 17.17 -19.35
N SER A 159 -4.24 18.00 -19.82
CA SER A 159 -5.69 17.77 -19.83
C SER A 159 -5.99 16.42 -20.48
N TRP A 160 -6.55 15.49 -19.71
CA TRP A 160 -7.10 14.24 -20.25
C TRP A 160 -8.41 14.56 -20.98
N THR A 161 -8.30 14.81 -22.28
CA THR A 161 -9.45 14.75 -23.19
C THR A 161 -9.48 13.36 -23.81
N TRP A 162 -10.51 12.60 -23.49
CA TRP A 162 -10.78 11.30 -24.10
C TRP A 162 -11.32 11.52 -25.52
N PRO A 163 -10.73 10.94 -26.58
CA PRO A 163 -11.40 10.90 -27.86
C PRO A 163 -12.49 9.83 -27.79
N LEU A 164 -13.74 10.25 -27.66
CA LEU A 164 -14.87 9.46 -28.12
C LEU A 164 -14.69 9.27 -29.64
N ARG A 165 -14.39 8.04 -30.07
CA ARG A 165 -14.54 7.65 -31.47
C ARG A 165 -15.87 6.92 -31.62
N GLY A 166 -16.61 7.36 -32.64
CA GLY A 166 -17.95 6.91 -33.00
C GLY A 166 -17.98 5.63 -33.80
#